data_AF-A0A1J4JRG8-F1
#
_entry.id   AF-A0A1J4JRG8-F1
#
_cell.length_a   1.000
_cell.length_b   1.000
_cell.length_c   1.000
_cell.angle_alpha   90.00
_cell.angle_beta   90.00
_cell.angle_gamma   90.00
#
_symmetry.space_group_name_H-M   'P 1'
#
loop_
_entity.id
_entity.type
_entity.pdbx_description
1 polymer ?
#
loop_
_entity_poly.entity_id
_entity_poly.type
_entity_poly.pdbx_seq_one_letter_code
_entity_poly.pdbx_strand_id
1 'polypeptide(L)'
;MMKLPQDDILNIVRRQQRAIHKQKQANDTIRNEITEYENQIRNLDKDIEKYKNNEELQKLHSQFKSLTNKNSIIAADLAAEEGKRKKLEEEVSKANSKAGGLFQQLHENEQLQSRLRTMENRLDKALLRYNKTLIKLASMRSEIDETRKNRATFRNIIKNADMDSQAKDQELTNLISISNDAYSERDRMKMELVRIKQAEKEDIQLYETELSRLNQTIEGQRLTQNRPRQQSVVPSINSQMGSQNDQQEELTQLTDQLQTTIQKTLDLTGMASVEELIAHADEVERENFSLYNFVVEHGANKSKLQDEIDALELQHQVLLKQVNVKDDEQSEKFQELTNKIENITNQLNEVNETKAKNEAEFTSIYEAIQKLFEFYECSWDEAPDETHRVGPMNAMFCLSQIENAIANMMNEICEKTKVLYQMRGQDPKSLLVDDKSDASQAKSHTKAVERDLTKEKCIESNKPLTLEEMRALLG
;
A
#
# COMPACT_ATOMS: atom_id res chain seq x y z
N MET A 1 -101.18 19.53 144.97
CA MET A 1 -99.96 20.36 145.07
C MET A 1 -98.75 19.43 144.98
N MET A 2 -97.91 19.57 143.95
CA MET A 2 -96.42 19.66 144.03
C MET A 2 -95.77 19.48 142.64
N LYS A 3 -95.39 20.64 142.07
CA LYS A 3 -94.24 21.01 141.22
C LYS A 3 -93.69 20.03 140.15
N LEU A 4 -93.87 20.43 138.88
CA LEU A 4 -93.05 20.02 137.73
C LEU A 4 -91.56 20.39 137.93
N PRO A 5 -90.58 19.52 137.64
CA PRO A 5 -89.15 19.85 137.78
C PRO A 5 -88.66 20.72 136.61
N GLN A 6 -88.39 21.98 136.90
CA GLN A 6 -87.93 23.02 135.96
C GLN A 6 -86.43 22.88 135.60
N ASP A 7 -85.69 22.04 136.33
CA ASP A 7 -84.23 21.90 136.24
C ASP A 7 -83.73 21.01 135.08
N ASP A 8 -84.49 19.99 134.67
CA ASP A 8 -84.10 19.12 133.55
C ASP A 8 -84.16 19.83 132.19
N ILE A 9 -85.14 20.71 132.01
CA ILE A 9 -85.28 21.52 130.79
C ILE A 9 -84.11 22.50 130.66
N LEU A 10 -83.68 23.11 131.77
CA LEU A 10 -82.54 24.05 131.80
C LEU A 10 -81.21 23.38 131.46
N ASN A 11 -80.98 22.16 131.94
CA ASN A 11 -79.78 21.38 131.61
C ASN A 11 -79.78 20.92 130.14
N ILE A 12 -80.93 20.51 129.59
CA ILE A 12 -81.08 20.17 128.18
C ILE A 12 -80.81 21.39 127.29
N VAL A 13 -81.36 22.57 127.64
CA VAL A 13 -81.13 23.81 126.90
C VAL A 13 -79.66 24.22 126.93
N ARG A 14 -78.96 24.12 128.07
CA ARG A 14 -77.50 24.39 128.14
C ARG A 14 -76.69 23.41 127.29
N ARG A 15 -77.06 22.13 127.28
CA ARG A 15 -76.40 21.11 126.44
C ARG A 15 -76.65 21.37 124.95
N GLN A 16 -77.88 21.73 124.58
CA GLN A 16 -78.23 22.15 123.23
C GLN A 16 -77.50 23.44 122.82
N GLN A 17 -77.38 24.44 123.70
CA GLN A 17 -76.62 25.67 123.42
C GLN A 17 -75.13 25.39 123.18
N ARG A 18 -74.50 24.49 123.95
CA ARG A 18 -73.11 24.06 123.68
C ARG A 18 -72.99 23.28 122.37
N ALA A 19 -73.94 22.40 122.06
CA ALA A 19 -73.95 21.67 120.80
C ALA A 19 -74.12 22.62 119.60
N ILE A 20 -75.03 23.59 119.70
CA ILE A 20 -75.22 24.65 118.71
C ILE A 20 -73.95 25.48 118.56
N HIS A 21 -73.28 25.83 119.66
CA HIS A 21 -72.03 26.59 119.58
C HIS A 21 -70.92 25.81 118.90
N LYS A 22 -70.76 24.52 119.23
CA LYS A 22 -69.80 23.62 118.56
C LYS A 22 -70.13 23.43 117.07
N GLN A 23 -71.41 23.33 116.74
CA GLN A 23 -71.85 23.24 115.35
C GLN A 23 -71.64 24.54 114.58
N LYS A 24 -71.84 25.71 115.22
CA LYS A 24 -71.47 27.01 114.63
C LYS A 24 -69.97 27.09 114.36
N GLN A 25 -69.14 26.72 115.34
CA GLN A 25 -67.68 26.69 115.16
C GLN A 25 -67.25 25.74 114.04
N ALA A 26 -67.86 24.55 113.95
CA ALA A 26 -67.61 23.59 112.86
C ALA A 26 -68.06 24.14 111.49
N ASN A 27 -69.23 24.79 111.43
CA ASN A 27 -69.71 25.44 110.23
C ASN A 27 -68.82 26.61 109.81
N ASP A 28 -68.26 27.36 110.76
CA ASP A 28 -67.33 28.45 110.48
C ASP A 28 -65.99 27.91 109.94
N THR A 29 -65.46 26.79 110.47
CA THR A 29 -64.30 26.11 109.88
C THR A 29 -64.57 25.59 108.47
N ILE A 30 -65.70 24.93 108.23
CA ILE A 30 -66.05 24.43 106.88
C ILE A 30 -66.23 25.58 105.90
N ARG A 31 -66.82 26.71 106.34
CA ARG A 31 -66.93 27.91 105.49
C ARG A 31 -65.56 28.46 105.13
N ASN A 32 -64.63 28.50 106.07
CA ASN A 32 -63.26 28.93 105.80
C ASN A 32 -62.57 27.98 104.81
N GLU A 33 -62.69 26.67 104.99
CA GLU A 33 -62.12 25.67 104.06
C GLU A 33 -62.74 25.78 102.66
N ILE A 34 -64.06 25.98 102.56
CA ILE A 34 -64.74 26.22 101.28
C ILE A 34 -64.17 27.48 100.61
N THR A 35 -63.99 28.58 101.34
CA THR A 35 -63.40 29.80 100.78
C THR A 35 -61.94 29.60 100.34
N GLU A 36 -61.17 28.76 101.03
CA GLU A 36 -59.80 28.42 100.63
C GLU A 36 -59.78 27.60 99.33
N TYR A 37 -60.64 26.58 99.21
CA TYR A 37 -60.74 25.78 97.98
C TYR A 37 -61.28 26.59 96.80
N GLU A 38 -62.28 27.46 97.03
CA GLU A 38 -62.78 28.37 96.00
C GLU A 38 -61.66 29.31 95.49
N ASN A 39 -60.79 29.78 96.39
CA ASN A 39 -59.63 30.58 96.00
C ASN A 39 -58.59 29.76 95.22
N GLN A 40 -58.33 28.51 95.59
CA GLN A 40 -57.42 27.62 94.86
C GLN A 40 -57.94 27.31 93.44
N ILE A 41 -59.22 26.98 93.30
CA ILE A 41 -59.85 26.72 92.00
C ILE A 41 -59.77 27.96 91.11
N ARG A 42 -60.10 29.15 91.65
CA ARG A 42 -59.97 30.41 90.91
C ARG A 42 -58.54 30.69 90.44
N ASN A 43 -57.54 30.31 91.23
CA ASN A 43 -56.14 30.48 90.83
C ASN A 43 -55.74 29.49 89.73
N LEU A 44 -56.16 28.23 89.82
CA LEU A 44 -55.94 27.24 88.76
C LEU A 44 -56.62 27.63 87.45
N ASP A 45 -57.86 28.12 87.50
CA ASP A 45 -58.58 28.59 86.32
C ASP A 45 -57.86 29.79 85.67
N LYS A 46 -57.34 30.71 86.48
CA LYS A 46 -56.52 31.83 85.98
C LYS A 46 -55.25 31.35 85.30
N ASP A 47 -54.58 30.35 85.86
CA ASP A 47 -53.36 29.82 85.26
C ASP A 47 -53.65 29.03 83.98
N ILE A 48 -54.74 28.25 83.92
CA ILE A 48 -55.20 27.60 82.70
C ILE A 48 -55.51 28.63 81.60
N GLU A 49 -56.20 29.72 81.94
CA GLU A 49 -56.47 30.80 80.98
C GLU A 49 -55.18 31.50 80.52
N LYS A 50 -54.20 31.72 81.40
CA LYS A 50 -52.88 32.21 80.98
C LYS A 50 -52.19 31.24 80.04
N TYR A 51 -52.25 29.93 80.28
CA TYR A 51 -51.67 28.92 79.39
C TYR A 51 -52.36 28.88 78.02
N LYS A 52 -53.69 28.96 77.98
CA LYS A 52 -54.45 28.99 76.74
C LYS A 52 -54.20 30.26 75.95
N ASN A 53 -54.13 31.41 76.61
CA ASN A 53 -53.94 32.71 75.98
C ASN A 53 -52.46 33.08 75.78
N ASN A 54 -51.53 32.20 76.14
CA ASN A 54 -50.12 32.40 75.85
C ASN A 54 -49.86 32.21 74.35
N GLU A 55 -49.77 33.35 73.64
CA GLU A 55 -49.52 33.39 72.20
C GLU A 55 -48.23 32.67 71.79
N GLU A 56 -47.17 32.71 72.62
CA GLU A 56 -45.90 32.07 72.31
C GLU A 56 -46.05 30.54 72.29
N LEU A 57 -46.80 30.00 73.25
CA LEU A 57 -47.08 28.57 73.33
C LEU A 57 -47.94 28.09 72.15
N GLN A 58 -48.92 28.89 71.73
CA GLN A 58 -49.73 28.58 70.54
C GLN A 58 -48.91 28.65 69.24
N LYS A 59 -48.02 29.64 69.10
CA LYS A 59 -47.08 29.75 67.97
C LYS A 59 -46.15 28.54 67.93
N LEU A 60 -45.59 28.14 69.06
CA LEU A 60 -44.71 26.97 69.16
C LEU A 60 -45.46 25.67 68.82
N HIS A 61 -46.69 25.50 69.29
CA HIS A 61 -47.52 24.34 68.97
C HIS A 61 -47.87 24.27 67.47
N SER A 62 -48.14 25.42 66.83
CA SER A 62 -48.40 25.51 65.40
C SER A 62 -47.14 25.18 64.58
N GLN A 63 -45.97 25.66 65.01
CA GLN A 63 -44.68 25.30 64.42
C GLN A 63 -44.38 23.81 64.57
N PHE A 64 -44.61 23.22 65.74
CA PHE A 64 -44.46 21.79 65.97
C PHE A 64 -45.31 20.95 65.02
N LYS A 65 -46.60 21.30 64.85
CA LYS A 65 -47.48 20.64 63.88
C LYS A 65 -46.97 20.78 62.44
N SER A 66 -46.54 21.97 62.04
CA SER A 66 -45.97 22.22 60.70
C SER A 66 -44.71 21.39 60.44
N LEU A 67 -43.78 21.36 61.40
CA LEU A 67 -42.55 20.57 61.30
C LEU A 67 -42.84 19.07 61.29
N THR A 68 -43.80 18.61 62.09
CA THR A 68 -44.23 17.20 62.11
C THR A 68 -44.79 16.78 60.75
N ASN A 69 -45.65 17.61 60.15
CA ASN A 69 -46.19 17.35 58.82
C ASN A 69 -45.10 17.33 57.75
N LYS A 70 -44.16 18.29 57.78
CA LYS A 70 -43.00 18.32 56.87
C LYS A 70 -42.15 17.06 57.02
N ASN A 71 -41.89 16.63 58.25
CA ASN A 71 -41.10 15.43 58.52
C ASN A 71 -41.81 14.16 58.01
N SER A 72 -43.15 14.09 58.13
CA SER A 72 -43.94 12.99 57.56
C SER A 72 -43.87 12.93 56.04
N ILE A 73 -43.89 14.09 55.35
CA ILE A 73 -43.78 14.14 53.89
C ILE A 73 -42.37 13.69 53.46
N ILE A 74 -41.33 14.23 54.10
CA ILE A 74 -39.93 13.85 53.80
C ILE A 74 -39.70 12.35 54.02
N ALA A 75 -40.28 11.77 55.09
CA ALA A 75 -40.19 10.33 55.34
C ALA A 75 -40.87 9.50 54.25
N ALA A 76 -42.02 9.95 53.73
CA ALA A 76 -42.71 9.28 52.62
C ALA A 76 -41.92 9.38 51.30
N ASP A 77 -41.36 10.56 51.01
CA ASP A 77 -40.53 10.78 49.83
C ASP A 77 -39.24 9.94 49.88
N LEU A 78 -38.60 9.85 51.05
CA LEU A 78 -37.43 8.99 51.27
C LEU A 78 -37.76 7.52 50.99
N ALA A 79 -38.88 7.02 51.51
CA ALA A 79 -39.32 5.64 51.27
C ALA A 79 -39.61 5.37 49.79
N ALA A 80 -40.18 6.35 49.07
CA ALA A 80 -40.43 6.24 47.64
C ALA A 80 -39.11 6.19 46.83
N GLU A 81 -38.13 7.03 47.17
CA GLU A 81 -36.81 7.02 46.54
C GLU A 81 -36.01 5.75 46.86
N GLU A 82 -36.08 5.25 48.09
CA GLU A 82 -35.49 3.95 48.44
C GLU A 82 -36.09 2.80 47.61
N GLY A 83 -37.40 2.84 47.36
CA GLY A 83 -38.08 1.90 46.47
C GLY A 83 -37.59 2.00 45.02
N LYS A 84 -37.35 3.20 44.49
CA LYS A 84 -36.76 3.40 43.15
C LYS A 84 -35.32 2.91 43.07
N ARG A 85 -34.49 3.25 44.07
CA ARG A 85 -33.10 2.79 44.16
C ARG A 85 -33.02 1.27 44.10
N LYS A 86 -33.86 0.57 44.87
CA LYS A 86 -33.90 -0.89 44.87
C LYS A 86 -34.27 -1.47 43.52
N LYS A 87 -35.26 -0.89 42.82
CA LYS A 87 -35.62 -1.33 41.45
C LYS A 87 -34.47 -1.15 40.46
N LEU A 88 -33.79 0.00 40.50
CA LEU A 88 -32.63 0.25 39.66
C LEU A 88 -31.47 -0.71 39.95
N GLU A 89 -31.21 -1.02 41.22
CA GLU A 89 -30.20 -2.01 41.60
C GLU A 89 -30.54 -3.41 41.09
N GLU A 90 -31.81 -3.83 41.16
CA GLU A 90 -32.26 -5.09 40.58
C GLU A 90 -32.13 -5.11 39.04
N GLU A 91 -32.43 -4.00 38.37
CA GLU A 91 -32.27 -3.87 36.91
C GLU A 91 -30.80 -3.93 36.50
N VAL A 92 -29.91 -3.23 37.21
CA VAL A 92 -28.45 -3.28 36.99
C VAL A 92 -27.92 -4.68 37.25
N SER A 93 -28.35 -5.34 38.32
CA SER A 93 -27.97 -6.73 38.63
C SER A 93 -28.43 -7.69 37.53
N LYS A 94 -29.67 -7.58 37.06
CA LYS A 94 -30.19 -8.37 35.94
C LYS A 94 -29.41 -8.10 34.66
N ALA A 95 -29.09 -6.85 34.34
CA ALA A 95 -28.28 -6.49 33.17
C ALA A 95 -26.88 -7.11 33.25
N ASN A 96 -26.20 -7.00 34.39
CA ASN A 96 -24.88 -7.60 34.61
C ASN A 96 -24.89 -9.13 34.54
N SER A 97 -25.94 -9.78 35.06
CA SER A 97 -26.11 -11.23 34.95
C SER A 97 -26.34 -11.70 33.51
N LYS A 98 -27.14 -10.96 32.73
CA LYS A 98 -27.39 -11.25 31.30
C LYS A 98 -26.15 -10.98 30.44
N ALA A 99 -25.38 -9.96 30.79
CA ALA A 99 -24.15 -9.57 30.11
C ALA A 99 -22.99 -10.55 30.34
N GLY A 100 -23.18 -11.58 31.18
CA GLY A 100 -22.14 -12.58 31.45
C GLY A 100 -20.97 -12.04 32.28
N GLY A 101 -21.15 -10.94 33.02
CA GLY A 101 -20.03 -10.31 33.73
C GLY A 101 -18.90 -9.80 32.81
N LEU A 102 -18.00 -9.01 33.39
CA LEU A 102 -16.92 -8.37 32.64
C LEU A 102 -15.94 -9.37 32.02
N PHE A 103 -15.69 -10.49 32.71
CA PHE A 103 -14.73 -11.52 32.27
C PHE A 103 -15.20 -12.30 31.03
N GLN A 104 -16.50 -12.58 30.90
CA GLN A 104 -17.00 -13.29 29.73
C GLN A 104 -16.94 -12.41 28.48
N GLN A 105 -17.24 -11.11 28.61
CA GLN A 105 -17.11 -10.16 27.51
C GLN A 105 -15.65 -10.01 27.06
N LEU A 106 -14.70 -9.95 28.00
CA LEU A 106 -13.27 -9.90 27.68
C LEU A 106 -12.83 -11.16 26.93
N HIS A 107 -13.27 -12.34 27.39
CA HIS A 107 -12.93 -13.60 26.74
C HIS A 107 -13.55 -13.73 25.34
N GLU A 108 -14.81 -13.32 25.16
CA GLU A 108 -15.47 -13.28 23.85
C GLU A 108 -14.75 -12.31 22.90
N ASN A 109 -14.33 -11.14 23.38
CA ASN A 109 -13.56 -10.18 22.60
C ASN A 109 -12.19 -10.73 22.20
N GLU A 110 -11.48 -11.39 23.11
CA GLU A 110 -10.20 -12.05 22.82
C GLU A 110 -10.36 -13.16 21.75
N GLN A 111 -11.39 -14.00 21.86
CA GLN A 111 -11.71 -15.01 20.86
C GLN A 111 -12.02 -14.38 19.49
N LEU A 112 -12.79 -13.29 19.47
CA LEU A 112 -13.09 -12.55 18.23
C LEU A 112 -11.82 -11.98 17.60
N GLN A 113 -10.92 -11.38 18.39
CA GLN A 113 -9.64 -10.86 17.91
C GLN A 113 -8.74 -11.97 17.35
N SER A 114 -8.65 -13.12 18.02
CA SER A 114 -7.90 -14.27 17.53
C SER A 114 -8.44 -14.79 16.19
N ARG A 115 -9.77 -14.87 16.07
CA ARG A 115 -10.44 -15.26 14.82
C ARG A 115 -10.22 -14.24 13.71
N LEU A 116 -10.25 -12.95 14.03
CA LEU A 116 -9.99 -11.85 13.11
C LEU A 116 -8.56 -11.94 12.56
N ARG A 117 -7.56 -12.09 13.44
CA ARG A 117 -6.16 -12.32 13.03
C ARG A 117 -6.00 -13.56 12.15
N THR A 118 -6.73 -14.64 12.43
CA THR A 118 -6.69 -15.84 11.60
C THR A 118 -7.27 -15.61 10.21
N MET A 119 -8.37 -14.85 10.13
CA MET A 119 -9.01 -14.47 8.85
C MET A 119 -8.11 -13.55 8.04
N GLU A 120 -7.49 -12.55 8.66
CA GLU A 120 -6.52 -11.64 8.02
C GLU A 120 -5.34 -12.44 7.44
N ASN A 121 -4.71 -13.31 8.24
CA ASN A 121 -3.62 -14.16 7.77
C ASN A 121 -4.02 -15.08 6.60
N ARG A 122 -5.28 -15.56 6.57
CA ARG A 122 -5.79 -16.35 5.45
C ARG A 122 -6.00 -15.49 4.22
N LEU A 123 -6.50 -14.26 4.38
CA LEU A 123 -6.67 -13.30 3.31
C LEU A 123 -5.33 -12.91 2.70
N ASP A 124 -4.33 -12.60 3.51
CA ASP A 124 -2.97 -12.26 3.05
C ASP A 124 -2.35 -13.41 2.26
N LYS A 125 -2.47 -14.65 2.76
CA LYS A 125 -2.00 -15.83 2.03
C LYS A 125 -2.75 -16.03 0.70
N ALA A 126 -4.05 -15.74 0.65
CA ALA A 126 -4.83 -15.81 -0.59
C ALA A 126 -4.41 -14.72 -1.58
N LEU A 127 -4.19 -13.48 -1.11
CA LEU A 127 -3.72 -12.35 -1.91
C LEU A 127 -2.32 -12.61 -2.47
N LEU A 128 -1.40 -13.14 -1.66
CA LEU A 128 -0.07 -13.54 -2.12
C LEU A 128 -0.14 -14.63 -3.20
N ARG A 129 -1.02 -15.63 -3.03
CA ARG A 129 -1.23 -16.67 -4.06
C ARG A 129 -1.81 -16.07 -5.33
N TYR A 130 -2.79 -15.18 -5.22
CA TYR A 130 -3.41 -14.49 -6.35
C TYR A 130 -2.39 -13.65 -7.12
N ASN A 131 -1.59 -12.86 -6.43
CA ASN A 131 -0.52 -12.05 -7.05
C ASN A 131 0.54 -12.94 -7.72
N LYS A 132 0.94 -14.05 -7.10
CA LYS A 132 1.83 -15.05 -7.75
C LYS A 132 1.21 -15.62 -9.02
N THR A 133 -0.09 -15.94 -9.01
CA THR A 133 -0.77 -16.42 -10.22
C THR A 133 -0.89 -15.35 -11.30
N LEU A 134 -1.08 -14.07 -10.93
CA LEU A 134 -1.07 -12.96 -11.88
C LEU A 134 0.29 -12.77 -12.55
N ILE A 135 1.39 -12.85 -11.79
CA ILE A 135 2.75 -12.78 -12.35
C ILE A 135 2.98 -13.94 -13.32
N LYS A 136 2.59 -15.16 -12.94
CA LYS A 136 2.70 -16.33 -13.83
C LYS A 136 1.86 -16.16 -15.10
N LEU A 137 0.65 -15.63 -14.99
CA LEU A 137 -0.21 -15.33 -16.13
C LEU A 137 0.40 -14.28 -17.06
N ALA A 138 1.04 -13.24 -16.49
CA ALA A 138 1.75 -12.23 -17.27
C ALA A 138 2.94 -12.84 -18.04
N SER A 139 3.75 -13.69 -17.39
CA SER A 139 4.84 -14.44 -18.05
C SER A 139 4.33 -15.28 -19.22
N MET A 140 3.28 -16.09 -18.99
CA MET A 140 2.69 -16.93 -20.03
C MET A 140 2.12 -16.12 -21.19
N ARG A 141 1.54 -14.94 -20.93
CA ARG A 141 1.08 -14.03 -21.99
C ARG A 141 2.25 -13.51 -22.81
N SER A 142 3.34 -13.11 -22.16
CA SER A 142 4.57 -12.69 -22.85
C SER A 142 5.14 -13.80 -23.73
N GLU A 143 5.21 -15.03 -23.22
CA GLU A 143 5.68 -16.21 -23.98
C GLU A 143 4.78 -16.51 -25.19
N ILE A 144 3.46 -16.37 -25.04
CA ILE A 144 2.50 -16.53 -26.15
C ILE A 144 2.75 -15.47 -27.22
N ASP A 145 2.95 -14.21 -26.84
CA ASP A 145 3.16 -13.12 -27.79
C ASP A 145 4.50 -13.24 -28.51
N GLU A 146 5.55 -13.65 -27.81
CA GLU A 146 6.85 -13.98 -28.41
C GLU A 146 6.72 -15.13 -29.41
N THR A 147 6.04 -16.22 -29.03
CA THR A 147 5.80 -17.36 -29.93
C THR A 147 4.97 -16.96 -31.15
N ARG A 148 4.00 -16.05 -30.99
CA ARG A 148 3.21 -15.51 -32.10
C ARG A 148 4.06 -14.67 -33.05
N LYS A 149 4.96 -13.83 -32.52
CA LYS A 149 5.91 -13.05 -33.32
C LYS A 149 6.84 -13.98 -34.10
N ASN A 150 7.42 -14.98 -33.43
CA ASN A 150 8.28 -15.98 -34.07
C ASN A 150 7.54 -16.74 -35.18
N ARG A 151 6.30 -17.14 -34.93
CA ARG A 151 5.46 -17.79 -35.95
C ARG A 151 5.18 -16.88 -37.15
N ALA A 152 4.97 -15.58 -36.94
CA ALA A 152 4.81 -14.63 -38.05
C ALA A 152 6.10 -14.52 -38.88
N THR A 153 7.25 -14.41 -38.22
CA THR A 153 8.57 -14.42 -38.88
C THR A 153 8.78 -15.70 -39.68
N PHE A 154 8.51 -16.87 -39.10
CA PHE A 154 8.66 -18.15 -39.81
C PHE A 154 7.72 -18.27 -41.01
N ARG A 155 6.48 -17.79 -40.93
CA ARG A 155 5.58 -17.77 -42.10
C ARG A 155 6.12 -16.90 -43.22
N ASN A 156 6.74 -15.76 -42.90
CA ASN A 156 7.34 -14.90 -43.91
C ASN A 156 8.55 -15.59 -44.57
N ILE A 157 9.40 -16.26 -43.77
CA ILE A 157 10.53 -17.03 -44.31
C ILE A 157 10.05 -18.16 -45.21
N ILE A 158 9.04 -18.93 -44.79
CA ILE A 158 8.46 -20.01 -45.61
C ILE A 158 7.89 -19.45 -46.91
N LYS A 159 7.12 -18.35 -46.85
CA LYS A 159 6.57 -17.71 -48.04
C LYS A 159 7.67 -17.26 -49.02
N ASN A 160 8.74 -16.66 -48.50
CA ASN A 160 9.86 -16.23 -49.34
C ASN A 160 10.56 -17.45 -49.97
N ALA A 161 10.79 -18.51 -49.20
CA ALA A 161 11.38 -19.75 -49.71
C ALA A 161 10.51 -20.41 -50.80
N ASP A 162 9.18 -20.42 -50.62
CA ASP A 162 8.24 -20.91 -51.63
C ASP A 162 8.29 -20.06 -52.91
N MET A 163 8.37 -18.73 -52.77
CA MET A 163 8.50 -17.82 -53.92
C MET A 163 9.83 -18.03 -54.67
N ASP A 164 10.94 -18.20 -53.94
CA ASP A 164 12.25 -18.47 -54.54
C ASP A 164 12.25 -19.83 -55.25
N SER A 165 11.64 -20.85 -54.66
CA SER A 165 11.47 -22.17 -55.30
C SER A 165 10.68 -22.06 -56.60
N GLN A 166 9.55 -21.35 -56.59
CA GLN A 166 8.75 -21.13 -57.81
C GLN A 166 9.51 -20.36 -58.88
N ALA A 167 10.28 -19.33 -58.49
CA ALA A 167 11.11 -18.58 -59.41
C ALA A 167 12.17 -19.48 -60.08
N LYS A 168 12.79 -20.40 -59.31
CA LYS A 168 13.74 -21.38 -59.83
C LYS A 168 13.11 -22.44 -60.72
N ASP A 169 11.93 -22.92 -60.39
CA ASP A 169 11.19 -23.85 -61.26
C ASP A 169 10.82 -23.19 -62.59
N GLN A 170 10.47 -21.90 -62.57
CA GLN A 170 10.18 -21.13 -63.78
C GLN A 170 11.44 -20.84 -64.60
N GLU A 171 12.57 -20.52 -63.96
CA GLU A 171 13.88 -20.40 -64.60
C GLU A 171 14.29 -21.73 -65.28
N LEU A 172 14.09 -22.85 -64.60
CA LEU A 172 14.37 -24.19 -65.13
C LEU A 172 13.45 -24.53 -66.32
N THR A 173 12.16 -24.19 -66.23
CA THR A 173 11.22 -24.36 -67.35
C THR A 173 11.62 -23.53 -68.56
N ASN A 174 12.05 -22.28 -68.35
CA ASN A 174 12.53 -21.42 -69.42
C ASN A 174 13.81 -21.98 -70.06
N LEU A 175 14.77 -22.46 -69.26
CA LEU A 175 15.99 -23.11 -69.76
C LEU A 175 15.68 -24.36 -70.57
N ILE A 176 14.72 -25.18 -70.13
CA ILE A 176 14.26 -26.36 -70.89
C ILE A 176 13.66 -25.92 -72.23
N SER A 177 12.84 -24.87 -72.25
CA SER A 177 12.25 -24.34 -73.50
C SER A 177 13.35 -23.87 -74.47
N ILE A 178 14.27 -23.02 -74.00
CA ILE A 178 15.40 -22.52 -74.80
C ILE A 178 16.26 -23.67 -75.32
N SER A 179 16.53 -24.68 -74.47
CA SER A 179 17.29 -25.86 -74.86
C SER A 179 16.57 -26.66 -75.94
N ASN A 180 15.25 -26.85 -75.82
CA ASN A 180 14.44 -27.55 -76.81
C ASN A 180 14.39 -26.81 -78.15
N ASP A 181 14.27 -25.49 -78.12
CA ASP A 181 14.31 -24.65 -79.32
C ASP A 181 15.67 -24.73 -80.02
N ALA A 182 16.77 -24.67 -79.26
CA ALA A 182 18.12 -24.85 -79.78
C ALA A 182 18.33 -26.24 -80.39
N TYR A 183 17.77 -27.30 -79.78
CA TYR A 183 17.80 -28.65 -80.35
C TYR A 183 17.00 -28.75 -81.64
N SER A 184 15.82 -28.14 -81.71
CA SER A 184 14.99 -28.08 -82.92
C SER A 184 15.72 -27.36 -84.06
N GLU A 185 16.31 -26.18 -83.79
CA GLU A 185 17.09 -25.45 -84.79
C GLU A 185 18.34 -26.22 -85.23
N ARG A 186 19.05 -26.87 -84.30
CA ARG A 186 20.18 -27.74 -84.64
C ARG A 186 19.75 -28.88 -85.56
N ASP A 187 18.62 -29.52 -85.28
CA ASP A 187 18.13 -30.66 -86.07
C ASP A 187 17.64 -30.19 -87.45
N ARG A 188 17.03 -29.01 -87.54
CA ARG A 188 16.71 -28.34 -88.81
C ARG A 188 17.97 -28.07 -89.65
N MET A 189 19.02 -27.51 -89.05
CA MET A 189 20.29 -27.24 -89.74
C MET A 189 20.98 -28.53 -90.19
N LYS A 190 20.91 -29.60 -89.38
CA LYS A 190 21.41 -30.92 -89.79
C LYS A 190 20.66 -31.48 -91.01
N MET A 191 19.34 -31.35 -91.05
CA MET A 191 18.56 -31.76 -92.22
C MET A 191 18.93 -30.96 -93.47
N GLU A 192 19.09 -29.64 -93.34
CA GLU A 192 19.50 -28.78 -94.45
C GLU A 192 20.91 -29.13 -94.95
N LEU A 193 21.84 -29.40 -94.03
CA LEU A 193 23.19 -29.84 -94.37
C LEU A 193 23.20 -31.17 -95.14
N VAL A 194 22.33 -32.12 -94.76
CA VAL A 194 22.16 -33.38 -95.51
C VAL A 194 21.61 -33.11 -96.91
N ARG A 195 20.63 -32.21 -97.05
CA ARG A 195 20.07 -31.80 -98.35
C ARG A 195 21.13 -31.16 -99.25
N ILE A 196 21.92 -30.22 -98.72
CA ILE A 196 23.00 -29.55 -99.46
C ILE A 196 24.05 -30.57 -99.91
N LYS A 197 24.47 -31.49 -99.04
CA LYS A 197 25.42 -32.56 -99.42
C LYS A 197 24.88 -33.47 -100.53
N GLN A 198 23.58 -33.75 -100.53
CA GLN A 198 22.96 -34.55 -101.57
C GLN A 198 22.92 -33.77 -102.90
N ALA A 199 22.56 -32.49 -102.88
CA ALA A 199 22.59 -31.63 -104.06
C ALA A 199 24.01 -31.46 -104.62
N GLU A 200 25.01 -31.23 -103.76
CA GLU A 200 26.42 -31.17 -104.14
C GLU A 200 26.88 -32.47 -104.83
N LYS A 201 26.47 -33.63 -104.29
CA LYS A 201 26.79 -34.93 -104.91
C LYS A 201 26.15 -35.08 -106.29
N GLU A 202 24.91 -34.63 -106.47
CA GLU A 202 24.23 -34.64 -107.77
C GLU A 202 24.90 -33.69 -108.77
N ASP A 203 25.27 -32.49 -108.34
CA ASP A 203 26.00 -31.52 -109.17
C ASP A 203 27.37 -32.06 -109.59
N ILE A 204 28.13 -32.69 -108.69
CA ILE A 204 29.40 -33.35 -109.02
C ILE A 204 29.16 -34.45 -110.07
N GLN A 205 28.14 -35.28 -109.91
CA GLN A 205 27.80 -36.32 -110.89
C GLN A 205 27.46 -35.72 -112.26
N LEU A 206 26.64 -34.66 -112.30
CA LEU A 206 26.32 -33.96 -113.54
C LEU A 206 27.60 -33.40 -114.20
N TYR A 207 28.47 -32.76 -113.42
CA TYR A 207 29.74 -32.21 -113.90
C TYR A 207 30.66 -33.30 -114.47
N GLU A 208 30.78 -34.44 -113.80
CA GLU A 208 31.55 -35.60 -114.27
C GLU A 208 31.00 -36.16 -115.57
N THR A 209 29.66 -36.25 -115.72
CA THR A 209 29.04 -36.71 -116.97
C THR A 209 29.28 -35.76 -118.14
N GLU A 210 29.17 -34.45 -117.93
CA GLU A 210 29.48 -33.45 -118.96
C GLU A 210 30.97 -33.44 -119.32
N LEU A 211 31.87 -33.56 -118.33
CA LEU A 211 33.31 -33.72 -118.57
C LEU A 211 33.59 -34.97 -119.42
N SER A 212 32.94 -36.09 -119.12
CA SER A 212 33.08 -37.33 -119.92
C SER A 212 32.59 -37.12 -121.35
N ARG A 213 31.44 -36.46 -121.53
CA ARG A 213 30.87 -36.13 -122.86
C ARG A 213 31.78 -35.21 -123.68
N LEU A 214 32.32 -34.17 -123.05
CA LEU A 214 33.26 -33.25 -123.68
C LEU A 214 34.56 -33.96 -124.04
N ASN A 215 35.09 -34.80 -123.15
CA ASN A 215 36.28 -35.62 -123.45
C ASN A 215 36.05 -36.57 -124.63
N GLN A 216 34.90 -37.24 -124.71
CA GLN A 216 34.54 -38.07 -125.87
C GLN A 216 34.45 -37.24 -127.17
N THR A 217 33.91 -36.01 -127.08
CA THR A 217 33.83 -35.10 -128.22
C THR A 217 35.23 -34.66 -128.68
N ILE A 218 36.12 -34.34 -127.74
CA ILE A 218 37.53 -33.98 -128.02
C ILE A 218 38.29 -35.16 -128.61
N GLU A 219 38.12 -36.38 -128.08
CA GLU A 219 38.72 -37.59 -128.66
C GLU A 219 38.19 -37.85 -130.07
N GLY A 220 36.87 -37.68 -130.30
CA GLY A 220 36.27 -37.76 -131.64
C GLY A 220 36.86 -36.72 -132.60
N GLN A 221 37.06 -35.48 -132.14
CA GLN A 221 37.71 -34.43 -132.90
C GLN A 221 39.19 -34.76 -133.18
N ARG A 222 39.94 -35.27 -132.19
CA ARG A 222 41.32 -35.76 -132.37
C ARG A 222 41.41 -36.90 -133.39
N LEU A 223 40.43 -37.80 -133.43
CA LEU A 223 40.36 -38.88 -134.43
C LEU A 223 40.12 -38.33 -135.84
N THR A 224 39.31 -37.27 -135.98
CA THR A 224 39.04 -36.60 -137.27
C THR A 224 40.15 -35.63 -137.71
N GLN A 225 41.11 -35.30 -136.84
CA GLN A 225 42.16 -34.30 -137.09
C GLN A 225 43.55 -34.93 -137.29
N ASN A 226 43.62 -36.09 -137.96
CA ASN A 226 44.87 -36.61 -138.54
C ASN A 226 45.10 -36.01 -139.94
N ARG A 227 45.41 -34.71 -140.02
CA ARG A 227 46.02 -34.07 -141.21
C ARG A 227 46.87 -32.85 -140.77
N PRO A 228 48.07 -32.62 -141.32
CA PRO A 228 49.05 -31.72 -140.71
C PRO A 228 48.91 -30.25 -141.13
N ARG A 229 49.52 -29.37 -140.30
CA ARG A 229 49.83 -27.93 -140.47
C ARG A 229 48.64 -26.96 -140.28
N GLN A 230 48.80 -25.71 -139.80
CA GLN A 230 49.94 -24.79 -139.79
C GLN A 230 49.70 -23.61 -138.81
N GLN A 231 50.78 -22.92 -138.43
CA GLN A 231 50.80 -21.63 -137.72
C GLN A 231 50.08 -20.51 -138.50
N SER A 232 49.50 -19.53 -137.78
CA SER A 232 49.37 -18.16 -138.28
C SER A 232 49.32 -17.13 -137.15
N VAL A 233 49.87 -15.96 -137.46
CA VAL A 233 50.35 -14.87 -136.60
C VAL A 233 49.56 -13.61 -136.95
N VAL A 234 49.02 -12.90 -135.93
CA VAL A 234 48.85 -11.40 -135.80
C VAL A 234 47.70 -10.77 -136.66
N PRO A 235 47.03 -9.61 -136.33
CA PRO A 235 47.50 -8.40 -135.62
C PRO A 235 46.59 -7.68 -134.58
N SER A 236 47.29 -6.82 -133.82
CA SER A 236 46.95 -5.55 -133.13
C SER A 236 45.70 -4.78 -133.60
N ILE A 237 45.03 -4.10 -132.65
CA ILE A 237 44.57 -2.69 -132.80
C ILE A 237 44.51 -2.04 -131.40
N ASN A 238 45.37 -1.04 -131.25
CA ASN A 238 45.30 0.01 -130.24
C ASN A 238 44.19 0.99 -130.63
N SER A 239 43.39 1.49 -129.69
CA SER A 239 43.03 2.93 -129.55
C SER A 239 41.77 3.17 -128.70
N GLN A 240 41.90 4.19 -127.83
CA GLN A 240 40.91 5.21 -127.47
C GLN A 240 39.92 4.99 -126.30
N MET A 241 39.70 6.11 -125.59
CA MET A 241 38.76 6.42 -124.49
C MET A 241 39.36 6.19 -123.09
N GLY A 242 39.75 7.17 -122.28
CA GLY A 242 39.34 8.57 -122.19
C GLY A 242 38.06 8.71 -121.37
N SER A 243 38.18 9.20 -120.12
CA SER A 243 37.11 9.76 -119.26
C SER A 243 36.50 8.88 -118.12
N GLN A 244 37.30 8.19 -117.30
CA GLN A 244 36.87 7.66 -115.97
C GLN A 244 37.96 7.66 -114.88
N ASN A 245 39.07 8.39 -115.05
CA ASN A 245 40.21 8.27 -114.13
C ASN A 245 40.01 8.98 -112.78
N ASP A 246 39.27 10.09 -112.70
CA ASP A 246 39.31 10.92 -111.48
C ASP A 246 38.60 10.27 -110.28
N GLN A 247 37.46 9.59 -110.48
CA GLN A 247 36.75 8.87 -109.39
C GLN A 247 37.47 7.59 -108.98
N GLN A 248 38.14 6.94 -109.94
CA GLN A 248 38.88 5.71 -109.68
C GLN A 248 40.20 6.03 -108.96
N GLU A 249 40.83 7.16 -109.27
CA GLU A 249 42.05 7.64 -108.61
C GLU A 249 41.77 8.12 -107.18
N GLU A 250 40.65 8.80 -106.91
CA GLU A 250 40.21 9.12 -105.54
C GLU A 250 39.93 7.87 -104.70
N LEU A 251 39.26 6.86 -105.27
CA LEU A 251 39.01 5.58 -104.60
C LEU A 251 40.31 4.81 -104.35
N THR A 252 41.26 4.85 -105.28
CA THR A 252 42.58 4.23 -105.08
C THR A 252 43.35 4.94 -103.97
N GLN A 253 43.37 6.28 -103.96
CA GLN A 253 44.02 7.06 -102.90
C GLN A 253 43.42 6.82 -101.52
N LEU A 254 42.09 6.71 -101.42
CA LEU A 254 41.41 6.40 -100.16
C LEU A 254 41.72 4.97 -99.70
N THR A 255 41.79 4.02 -100.64
CA THR A 255 42.16 2.63 -100.36
C THR A 255 43.61 2.54 -99.86
N ASP A 256 44.54 3.23 -100.51
CA ASP A 256 45.95 3.30 -100.10
C ASP A 256 46.11 3.96 -98.72
N GLN A 257 45.33 5.00 -98.42
CA GLN A 257 45.31 5.63 -97.09
C GLN A 257 44.79 4.68 -96.01
N LEU A 258 43.67 3.98 -96.25
CA LEU A 258 43.11 3.02 -95.31
C LEU A 258 44.08 1.85 -95.08
N GLN A 259 44.71 1.36 -96.14
CA GLN A 259 45.67 0.27 -96.07
C GLN A 259 46.96 0.66 -95.33
N THR A 260 47.44 1.89 -95.55
CA THR A 260 48.55 2.47 -94.77
C THR A 260 48.19 2.63 -93.29
N THR A 261 46.94 3.01 -93.00
CA THR A 261 46.45 3.18 -91.62
C THR A 261 46.38 1.82 -90.93
N ILE A 262 45.80 0.81 -91.58
CA ILE A 262 45.73 -0.58 -91.08
C ILE A 262 47.13 -1.13 -90.79
N GLN A 263 48.08 -0.91 -91.72
CA GLN A 263 49.45 -1.39 -91.53
C GLN A 263 50.14 -0.71 -90.34
N LYS A 264 49.98 0.62 -90.19
CA LYS A 264 50.46 1.34 -88.99
C LYS A 264 49.85 0.82 -87.70
N THR A 265 48.56 0.48 -87.71
CA THR A 265 47.88 -0.08 -86.52
C THR A 265 48.41 -1.47 -86.18
N LEU A 266 48.66 -2.32 -87.18
CA LEU A 266 49.28 -3.64 -86.98
C LEU A 266 50.71 -3.52 -86.44
N ASP A 267 51.52 -2.63 -87.01
CA ASP A 267 52.90 -2.41 -86.57
C ASP A 267 52.98 -1.88 -85.12
N LEU A 268 52.05 -0.99 -84.72
CA LEU A 268 51.98 -0.45 -83.36
C LEU A 268 51.47 -1.46 -82.33
N THR A 269 50.57 -2.35 -82.75
CA THR A 269 49.98 -3.39 -81.88
C THR A 269 50.82 -4.67 -81.85
N GLY A 270 51.78 -4.83 -82.76
CA GLY A 270 52.64 -6.00 -82.85
C GLY A 270 51.94 -7.26 -83.36
N MET A 271 50.79 -7.12 -84.04
CA MET A 271 49.99 -8.25 -84.55
C MET A 271 50.21 -8.46 -86.05
N ALA A 272 50.20 -9.72 -86.50
CA ALA A 272 50.64 -10.09 -87.85
C ALA A 272 49.53 -9.99 -88.92
N SER A 273 48.26 -9.96 -88.51
CA SER A 273 47.12 -9.87 -89.43
C SER A 273 45.94 -9.11 -88.85
N VAL A 274 45.06 -8.61 -89.74
CA VAL A 274 43.83 -7.90 -89.36
C VAL A 274 42.87 -8.82 -88.61
N GLU A 275 42.76 -10.10 -89.00
CA GLU A 275 41.97 -11.11 -88.26
C GLU A 275 42.47 -11.28 -86.81
N GLU A 276 43.79 -11.29 -86.59
CA GLU A 276 44.37 -11.43 -85.25
C GLU A 276 44.10 -10.19 -84.39
N LEU A 277 44.17 -8.99 -84.99
CA LEU A 277 43.80 -7.72 -84.36
C LEU A 277 42.33 -7.70 -83.93
N ILE A 278 41.42 -8.17 -84.79
CA ILE A 278 39.98 -8.23 -84.48
C ILE A 278 39.72 -9.28 -83.38
N ALA A 279 40.33 -10.46 -83.46
CA ALA A 279 40.18 -11.49 -82.44
C ALA A 279 40.72 -11.03 -81.07
N HIS A 280 41.84 -10.30 -81.05
CA HIS A 280 42.38 -9.74 -79.81
C HIS A 280 41.52 -8.59 -79.28
N ALA A 281 40.95 -7.75 -80.16
CA ALA A 281 40.00 -6.72 -79.77
C ALA A 281 38.71 -7.31 -79.16
N ASP A 282 38.17 -8.38 -79.76
CA ASP A 282 37.01 -9.11 -79.23
C ASP A 282 37.30 -9.72 -77.85
N GLU A 283 38.49 -10.30 -77.65
CA GLU A 283 38.88 -10.86 -76.35
C GLU A 283 39.00 -9.77 -75.28
N VAL A 284 39.64 -8.64 -75.61
CA VAL A 284 39.76 -7.48 -74.72
C VAL A 284 38.40 -6.84 -74.45
N GLU A 285 37.49 -6.80 -75.44
CA GLU A 285 36.11 -6.34 -75.22
C GLU A 285 35.34 -7.26 -74.27
N ARG A 286 35.49 -8.58 -74.40
CA ARG A 286 34.88 -9.54 -73.47
C ARG A 286 35.42 -9.38 -72.05
N GLU A 287 36.74 -9.23 -71.91
CA GLU A 287 37.37 -9.00 -70.61
C GLU A 287 36.90 -7.67 -69.99
N ASN A 288 36.88 -6.59 -70.78
CA ASN A 288 36.39 -5.28 -70.34
C ASN A 288 34.89 -5.33 -69.95
N PHE A 289 34.07 -6.06 -70.70
CA PHE A 289 32.65 -6.21 -70.37
C PHE A 289 32.46 -7.00 -69.07
N SER A 290 33.25 -8.06 -68.85
CA SER A 290 33.27 -8.81 -67.60
C SER A 290 33.70 -7.94 -66.43
N LEU A 291 34.79 -7.17 -66.58
CA LEU A 291 35.27 -6.23 -65.56
C LEU A 291 34.26 -5.12 -65.27
N TYR A 292 33.59 -4.58 -66.30
CA TYR A 292 32.53 -3.60 -66.13
C TYR A 292 31.37 -4.16 -65.31
N ASN A 293 30.90 -5.36 -65.64
CA ASN A 293 29.85 -6.02 -64.87
C ASN A 293 30.28 -6.28 -63.43
N PHE A 294 31.52 -6.73 -63.23
CA PHE A 294 32.09 -6.91 -61.89
C PHE A 294 32.11 -5.59 -61.10
N VAL A 295 32.54 -4.49 -61.71
CA VAL A 295 32.56 -3.16 -61.06
C VAL A 295 31.14 -2.67 -60.76
N VAL A 296 30.19 -2.87 -61.67
CA VAL A 296 28.78 -2.50 -61.45
C VAL A 296 28.18 -3.32 -60.32
N GLU A 297 28.41 -4.63 -60.28
CA GLU A 297 27.91 -5.52 -59.24
C GLU A 297 28.55 -5.18 -57.88
N HIS A 298 29.87 -4.99 -57.82
CA HIS A 298 30.54 -4.56 -56.61
C HIS A 298 30.15 -3.15 -56.18
N GLY A 299 29.83 -2.25 -57.12
CA GLY A 299 29.26 -0.93 -56.84
C GLY A 299 27.88 -1.03 -56.19
N ALA A 300 27.01 -1.88 -56.72
CA ALA A 300 25.69 -2.16 -56.15
C ALA A 300 25.80 -2.80 -54.76
N ASN A 301 26.71 -3.77 -54.59
CA ASN A 301 26.96 -4.42 -53.30
C ASN A 301 27.55 -3.44 -52.28
N LYS A 302 28.45 -2.54 -52.71
CA LYS A 302 28.98 -1.46 -51.86
C LYS A 302 27.86 -0.53 -51.40
N SER A 303 26.93 -0.16 -52.29
CA SER A 303 25.79 0.68 -51.92
C SER A 303 24.89 -0.02 -50.91
N LYS A 304 24.57 -1.30 -51.11
CA LYS A 304 23.78 -2.09 -50.15
C LYS A 304 24.46 -2.21 -48.78
N LEU A 305 25.76 -2.48 -48.77
CA LEU A 305 26.54 -2.54 -47.53
C LEU A 305 26.58 -1.18 -46.83
N GLN A 306 26.67 -0.08 -47.58
CA GLN A 306 26.60 1.26 -47.00
C GLN A 306 25.23 1.54 -46.38
N ASP A 307 24.14 1.19 -47.07
CA ASP A 307 22.78 1.34 -46.54
C ASP A 307 22.56 0.50 -45.26
N GLU A 308 23.15 -0.71 -45.21
CA GLU A 308 23.11 -1.56 -44.01
C GLU A 308 23.93 -0.98 -42.86
N ILE A 309 25.12 -0.43 -43.14
CA ILE A 309 25.94 0.28 -42.14
C ILE A 309 25.16 1.48 -41.58
N ASP A 310 24.58 2.31 -42.45
CA ASP A 310 23.83 3.50 -42.04
C ASP A 310 22.59 3.11 -41.19
N ALA A 311 21.91 2.02 -41.55
CA ALA A 311 20.80 1.48 -40.77
C ALA A 311 21.25 0.96 -39.39
N LEU A 312 22.39 0.26 -39.32
CA LEU A 312 22.97 -0.23 -38.07
C LEU A 312 23.45 0.93 -37.18
N GLU A 313 24.06 1.96 -37.74
CA GLU A 313 24.46 3.16 -37.01
C GLU A 313 23.25 3.89 -36.40
N LEU A 314 22.16 4.01 -37.18
CA LEU A 314 20.92 4.58 -36.68
C LEU A 314 20.34 3.75 -35.53
N GLN A 315 20.32 2.43 -35.66
CA GLN A 315 19.85 1.54 -34.59
C GLN A 315 20.74 1.65 -33.35
N HIS A 316 22.06 1.76 -33.53
CA HIS A 316 23.01 1.95 -32.44
C HIS A 316 22.77 3.26 -31.68
N GLN A 317 22.54 4.38 -32.40
CA GLN A 317 22.20 5.65 -31.77
C GLN A 317 20.89 5.59 -30.99
N VAL A 318 19.86 4.90 -31.51
CA VAL A 318 18.58 4.73 -30.80
C VAL A 318 18.77 3.92 -29.53
N LEU A 319 19.55 2.83 -29.59
CA LEU A 319 19.86 2.02 -28.41
C LEU A 319 20.65 2.82 -27.38
N LEU A 320 21.68 3.58 -27.78
CA LEU A 320 22.43 4.45 -26.86
C LEU A 320 21.53 5.46 -26.15
N LYS A 321 20.60 6.11 -26.89
CA LYS A 321 19.62 7.02 -26.29
C LYS A 321 18.72 6.31 -25.28
N GLN A 322 18.28 5.07 -25.57
CA GLN A 322 17.48 4.28 -24.63
C GLN A 322 18.26 3.84 -23.39
N VAL A 323 19.56 3.52 -23.53
CA VAL A 323 20.42 3.20 -22.39
C VAL A 323 20.57 4.42 -21.50
N ASN A 324 20.90 5.58 -22.05
CA ASN A 324 21.05 6.81 -21.26
C ASN A 324 19.75 7.18 -20.51
N VAL A 325 18.59 7.09 -21.17
CA VAL A 325 17.30 7.36 -20.51
C VAL A 325 17.03 6.36 -19.37
N LYS A 326 17.34 5.08 -19.57
CA LYS A 326 17.18 4.08 -18.51
C LYS A 326 18.15 4.29 -17.36
N ASP A 327 19.39 4.68 -17.63
CA ASP A 327 20.39 4.97 -16.62
C ASP A 327 20.00 6.20 -15.80
N ASP A 328 19.49 7.25 -16.44
CA ASP A 328 18.97 8.44 -15.77
C ASP A 328 17.76 8.10 -14.87
N GLU A 329 16.78 7.35 -15.39
CA GLU A 329 15.63 6.88 -14.61
C GLU A 329 16.03 5.97 -13.44
N GLN A 330 17.04 5.12 -13.64
CA GLN A 330 17.57 4.28 -12.57
C GLN A 330 18.30 5.11 -11.52
N SER A 331 19.13 6.06 -11.94
CA SER A 331 19.86 6.98 -11.07
C SER A 331 18.90 7.78 -10.18
N GLU A 332 17.82 8.32 -10.75
CA GLU A 332 16.79 9.04 -10.00
C GLU A 332 16.12 8.15 -8.94
N LYS A 333 15.74 6.92 -9.32
CA LYS A 333 15.18 5.93 -8.37
C LYS A 333 16.17 5.56 -7.27
N PHE A 334 17.45 5.39 -7.61
CA PHE A 334 18.50 5.12 -6.62
C PHE A 334 18.68 6.29 -5.66
N GLN A 335 18.62 7.52 -6.15
CA GLN A 335 18.73 8.72 -5.32
C GLN A 335 17.52 8.85 -4.39
N GLU A 336 16.30 8.60 -4.87
CA GLU A 336 15.10 8.52 -4.02
C GLU A 336 15.22 7.44 -2.94
N LEU A 337 15.70 6.24 -3.30
CA LEU A 337 15.86 5.13 -2.36
C LEU A 337 16.89 5.48 -1.29
N THR A 338 17.99 6.13 -1.69
CA THR A 338 19.06 6.59 -0.81
C THR A 338 18.51 7.61 0.18
N ASN A 339 17.75 8.60 -0.28
CA ASN A 339 17.11 9.60 0.58
C ASN A 339 16.10 8.96 1.55
N LYS A 340 15.34 7.95 1.10
CA LYS A 340 14.41 7.20 1.96
C LYS A 340 15.16 6.42 3.05
N ILE A 341 16.26 5.76 2.69
CA ILE A 341 17.11 5.03 3.64
C ILE A 341 17.71 6.00 4.65
N GLU A 342 18.23 7.14 4.20
CA GLU A 342 18.80 8.17 5.08
C GLU A 342 17.74 8.69 6.07
N ASN A 343 16.53 9.01 5.60
CA ASN A 343 15.45 9.47 6.46
C ASN A 343 15.04 8.41 7.50
N ILE A 344 14.89 7.14 7.09
CA ILE A 344 14.58 6.04 8.02
C ILE A 344 15.71 5.84 9.03
N THR A 345 16.96 5.97 8.60
CA THR A 345 18.13 5.84 9.49
C THR A 345 18.14 6.95 10.53
N ASN A 346 17.83 8.19 10.13
CA ASN A 346 17.71 9.32 11.04
C ASN A 346 16.58 9.11 12.06
N GLN A 347 15.39 8.68 11.61
CA GLN A 347 14.28 8.35 12.50
C GLN A 347 14.64 7.22 13.48
N LEU A 348 15.36 6.19 13.01
CA LEU A 348 15.80 5.10 13.86
C LEU A 348 16.80 5.57 14.93
N ASN A 349 17.70 6.48 14.56
CA ASN A 349 18.64 7.08 15.51
C ASN A 349 17.90 7.91 16.58
N GLU A 350 16.94 8.76 16.18
CA GLU A 350 16.12 9.52 17.13
C GLU A 350 15.34 8.61 18.10
N VAL A 351 14.74 7.53 17.59
CA VAL A 351 14.03 6.55 18.42
C VAL A 351 14.98 5.80 19.36
N ASN A 352 16.20 5.49 18.92
CA ASN A 352 17.20 4.85 19.78
C ASN A 352 17.71 5.80 20.87
N GLU A 353 17.93 7.07 20.55
CA GLU A 353 18.31 8.08 21.55
C GLU A 353 17.23 8.30 22.61
N THR A 354 15.96 8.41 22.19
CA THR A 354 14.84 8.55 23.12
C THR A 354 14.66 7.29 23.98
N LYS A 355 14.81 6.10 23.39
CA LYS A 355 14.83 4.84 24.14
C LYS A 355 15.96 4.83 25.19
N ALA A 356 17.18 5.21 24.82
CA ALA A 356 18.33 5.23 25.74
C ALA A 356 18.11 6.23 26.90
N LYS A 357 17.52 7.40 26.64
CA LYS A 357 17.14 8.36 27.69
C LYS A 357 16.11 7.76 28.63
N ASN A 358 15.05 7.16 28.10
CA ASN A 358 14.01 6.52 28.92
C ASN A 358 14.59 5.37 29.77
N GLU A 359 15.46 4.52 29.21
CA GLU A 359 16.13 3.46 29.95
C GLU A 359 17.00 3.99 31.10
N ALA A 360 17.70 5.12 30.90
CA ALA A 360 18.47 5.78 31.94
C ALA A 360 17.57 6.34 33.06
N GLU A 361 16.43 6.95 32.70
CA GLU A 361 15.43 7.44 33.67
C GLU A 361 14.83 6.29 34.49
N PHE A 362 14.44 5.20 33.83
CA PHE A 362 13.94 4.01 34.52
C PHE A 362 14.98 3.41 35.48
N THR A 363 16.25 3.37 35.07
CA THR A 363 17.34 2.88 35.93
C THR A 363 17.50 3.74 37.19
N SER A 364 17.44 5.07 37.05
CA SER A 364 17.47 6.00 38.19
C SER A 364 16.28 5.79 39.15
N ILE A 365 15.08 5.57 38.60
CA ILE A 365 13.88 5.27 39.39
C ILE A 365 14.05 3.93 40.14
N TYR A 366 14.53 2.88 39.48
CA TYR A 366 14.77 1.59 40.12
C TYR A 366 15.80 1.70 41.25
N GLU A 367 16.87 2.48 41.08
CA GLU A 367 17.84 2.75 42.14
C GLU A 367 17.23 3.51 43.34
N ALA A 368 16.34 4.48 43.07
CA ALA A 368 15.64 5.20 44.14
C ALA A 368 14.67 4.30 44.92
N ILE A 369 13.90 3.46 44.22
CA ILE A 369 13.03 2.46 44.84
C ILE A 369 13.85 1.49 45.66
N GLN A 370 15.00 1.03 45.13
CA GLN A 370 15.89 0.13 45.86
C GLN A 370 16.41 0.75 47.15
N LYS A 371 16.86 2.01 47.12
CA LYS A 371 17.29 2.73 48.34
C LYS A 371 16.18 2.85 49.37
N LEU A 372 14.94 3.11 48.95
CA LEU A 372 13.79 3.17 49.86
C LEU A 372 13.45 1.79 50.43
N PHE A 373 13.49 0.76 49.60
CA PHE A 373 13.24 -0.62 50.02
C PHE A 373 14.26 -1.09 51.07
N GLU A 374 15.53 -0.76 50.87
CA GLU A 374 16.62 -1.01 51.82
C GLU A 374 16.46 -0.16 53.09
N PHE A 375 16.08 1.11 52.98
CA PHE A 375 15.88 2.01 54.13
C PHE A 375 14.78 1.56 55.09
N TYR A 376 13.69 1.00 54.57
CA TYR A 376 12.59 0.46 55.36
C TYR A 376 12.75 -1.02 55.72
N GLU A 377 13.90 -1.64 55.42
CA GLU A 377 14.20 -3.06 55.69
C GLU A 377 13.09 -4.02 55.20
N CYS A 378 12.55 -3.76 54.01
CA CYS A 378 11.48 -4.57 53.44
C CYS A 378 11.98 -5.98 53.02
N SER A 379 11.12 -7.00 53.13
CA SER A 379 11.49 -8.39 52.81
C SER A 379 11.34 -8.73 51.33
N TRP A 380 12.29 -9.52 50.80
CA TRP A 380 12.30 -10.07 49.45
C TRP A 380 11.60 -11.44 49.32
N ASP A 381 11.05 -11.99 50.40
CA ASP A 381 10.58 -13.40 50.46
C ASP A 381 9.48 -13.78 49.45
N GLU A 382 8.79 -12.80 48.85
CA GLU A 382 7.74 -12.99 47.83
C GLU A 382 8.04 -12.30 46.50
N ALA A 383 9.30 -11.96 46.22
CA ALA A 383 9.67 -11.23 45.02
C ALA A 383 9.39 -12.03 43.73
N PRO A 384 8.72 -11.44 42.71
CA PRO A 384 8.29 -12.16 41.50
C PRO A 384 9.42 -12.72 40.63
N ASP A 385 10.64 -12.18 40.75
CA ASP A 385 11.78 -12.52 39.89
C ASP A 385 12.92 -13.22 40.63
N GLU A 386 12.73 -13.58 41.92
CA GLU A 386 13.75 -14.19 42.80
C GLU A 386 15.07 -13.40 42.90
N THR A 387 15.13 -12.18 42.32
CA THR A 387 16.32 -11.33 42.34
C THR A 387 16.21 -10.30 43.45
N HIS A 388 17.32 -10.09 44.17
CA HIS A 388 17.40 -9.10 45.25
C HIS A 388 17.79 -7.72 44.72
N ARG A 389 17.23 -7.32 43.57
CA ARG A 389 17.51 -6.02 42.93
C ARG A 389 16.27 -5.52 42.22
N VAL A 390 15.97 -4.23 42.37
CA VAL A 390 14.82 -3.62 41.70
C VAL A 390 15.06 -3.55 40.18
N GLY A 391 14.07 -3.99 39.42
CA GLY A 391 14.02 -4.05 37.97
C GLY A 391 12.57 -3.97 37.47
N PRO A 392 12.34 -4.08 36.15
CA PRO A 392 11.03 -3.81 35.54
C PRO A 392 9.93 -4.79 35.97
N MET A 393 10.29 -6.02 36.37
CA MET A 393 9.30 -7.04 36.77
C MET A 393 8.92 -6.98 38.24
N ASN A 394 9.81 -6.49 39.12
CA ASN A 394 9.59 -6.48 40.57
C ASN A 394 9.39 -5.07 41.17
N ALA A 395 9.61 -3.99 40.41
CA ALA A 395 9.46 -2.61 40.90
C ALA A 395 8.11 -2.31 41.55
N MET A 396 7.01 -2.79 40.97
CA MET A 396 5.67 -2.62 41.54
C MET A 396 5.48 -3.40 42.84
N PHE A 397 6.06 -4.59 42.93
CA PHE A 397 6.06 -5.38 44.17
C PHE A 397 6.84 -4.66 45.27
N CYS A 398 8.04 -4.14 44.95
CA CYS A 398 8.86 -3.39 45.91
C CYS A 398 8.13 -2.14 46.42
N LEU A 399 7.47 -1.38 45.55
CA LEU A 399 6.66 -0.22 45.95
C LEU A 399 5.51 -0.60 46.88
N SER A 400 4.79 -1.70 46.58
CA SER A 400 3.70 -2.16 47.44
C SER A 400 4.16 -2.56 48.84
N GLN A 401 5.35 -3.18 48.96
CA GLN A 401 5.91 -3.52 50.27
C GLN A 401 6.40 -2.30 51.05
N ILE A 402 7.00 -1.31 50.36
CA ILE A 402 7.34 -0.02 50.96
C ILE A 402 6.08 0.67 51.50
N GLU A 403 4.99 0.68 50.73
CA GLU A 403 3.70 1.24 51.16
C GLU A 403 3.17 0.55 52.42
N ASN A 404 3.20 -0.79 52.47
CA ASN A 404 2.80 -1.56 53.65
C ASN A 404 3.67 -1.25 54.88
N ALA A 405 4.99 -1.13 54.70
CA ALA A 405 5.91 -0.80 55.79
C ALA A 405 5.64 0.60 56.36
N ILE A 406 5.43 1.60 55.49
CA ILE A 406 5.07 2.96 55.88
C ILE A 406 3.72 2.98 56.61
N ALA A 407 2.72 2.28 56.10
CA ALA A 407 1.40 2.20 56.72
C ALA A 407 1.45 1.59 58.12
N ASN A 408 2.24 0.52 58.31
CA ASN A 408 2.44 -0.11 59.61
C ASN A 408 3.15 0.82 60.60
N MET A 409 4.20 1.52 60.16
CA MET A 409 4.90 2.50 60.99
C MET A 409 3.98 3.66 61.41
N MET A 410 3.14 4.14 60.50
CA MET A 410 2.15 5.19 60.78
C MET A 410 1.10 4.72 61.80
N ASN A 411 0.59 3.48 61.64
CA ASN A 411 -0.33 2.88 62.59
C ASN A 411 0.29 2.71 63.98
N GLU A 412 1.56 2.28 64.06
CA GLU A 412 2.27 2.13 65.34
C GLU A 412 2.46 3.46 66.06
N ILE A 413 2.77 4.54 65.34
CA ILE A 413 2.87 5.89 65.90
C ILE A 413 1.49 6.37 66.39
N CYS A 414 0.42 6.13 65.61
CA CYS A 414 -0.94 6.47 66.03
C CYS A 414 -1.35 5.71 67.30
N GLU A 415 -1.04 4.43 67.41
CA GLU A 415 -1.33 3.63 68.61
C GLU A 415 -0.48 4.07 69.82
N LYS A 416 0.83 4.32 69.66
CA LYS A 416 1.66 4.89 70.74
C LYS A 416 1.15 6.25 71.20
N THR A 417 0.68 7.08 70.28
CA THR A 417 0.07 8.38 70.59
C THR A 417 -1.23 8.20 71.36
N LYS A 418 -2.14 7.30 70.93
CA LYS A 418 -3.36 6.97 71.68
C LYS A 418 -3.07 6.50 73.10
N VAL A 419 -2.08 5.62 73.28
CA VAL A 419 -1.67 5.11 74.59
C VAL A 419 -1.12 6.24 75.48
N LEU A 420 -0.30 7.14 74.93
CA LEU A 420 0.18 8.33 75.67
C LEU A 420 -0.94 9.26 76.12
N TYR A 421 -1.98 9.44 75.30
CA TYR A 421 -3.17 10.22 75.67
C TYR A 421 -4.05 9.49 76.70
N GLN A 422 -4.18 8.17 76.63
CA GLN A 422 -4.92 7.37 77.62
C GLN A 422 -4.22 7.33 78.99
N MET A 423 -2.89 7.27 79.02
CA MET A 423 -2.09 7.29 80.26
C MET A 423 -2.05 8.66 80.94
N ARG A 424 -2.37 9.74 80.23
CA ARG A 424 -2.49 11.10 80.79
C ARG A 424 -3.85 11.36 81.46
N GLY A 425 -4.82 10.44 81.33
CA GLY A 425 -6.22 10.63 81.72
C GLY A 425 -6.72 9.86 82.96
N GLN A 426 -5.85 9.31 83.81
CA GLN A 426 -6.27 8.67 85.08
C GLN A 426 -5.61 9.37 86.30
N ASP A 427 -6.41 10.20 86.98
CA ASP A 427 -6.11 11.15 88.08
C ASP A 427 -5.71 10.49 89.43
N PRO A 428 -5.34 11.26 90.48
CA PRO A 428 -6.40 11.56 91.47
C PRO A 428 -6.26 12.89 92.24
N LYS A 429 -7.24 13.80 92.11
CA LYS A 429 -7.81 14.54 93.26
C LYS A 429 -9.12 15.28 92.92
N SER A 430 -10.09 15.12 93.82
CA SER A 430 -11.40 15.80 93.93
C SER A 430 -12.51 15.15 93.08
N LEU A 431 -13.34 14.22 93.58
CA LEU A 431 -14.37 14.40 94.63
C LEU A 431 -15.13 15.72 94.46
N LEU A 432 -16.32 15.68 93.85
CA LEU A 432 -17.61 15.99 94.50
C LEU A 432 -18.76 16.16 93.50
N VAL A 433 -19.88 15.52 93.85
CA VAL A 433 -21.29 15.91 93.59
C VAL A 433 -21.91 15.50 92.24
N ASP A 434 -22.60 14.36 92.31
CA ASP A 434 -24.05 14.21 92.14
C ASP A 434 -24.79 14.91 90.98
N ASP A 435 -25.33 14.03 90.12
CA ASP A 435 -26.77 13.81 89.90
C ASP A 435 -27.44 14.43 88.64
N LYS A 436 -28.24 13.55 88.04
CA LYS A 436 -29.33 13.73 87.06
C LYS A 436 -29.08 13.82 85.55
N SER A 437 -29.65 12.78 84.92
CA SER A 437 -30.71 12.81 83.90
C SER A 437 -30.34 13.09 82.43
N ASP A 438 -30.51 12.02 81.66
CA ASP A 438 -31.39 11.89 80.48
C ASP A 438 -31.01 12.49 79.11
N ALA A 439 -31.37 11.70 78.10
CA ALA A 439 -31.72 12.06 76.73
C ALA A 439 -30.64 12.42 75.66
N SER A 440 -30.51 11.48 74.72
CA SER A 440 -30.84 11.66 73.28
C SER A 440 -29.85 12.33 72.30
N GLN A 441 -29.46 11.49 71.34
CA GLN A 441 -29.45 11.68 69.87
C GLN A 441 -28.75 12.91 69.23
N ALA A 442 -27.65 12.54 68.56
CA ALA A 442 -27.18 12.98 67.25
C ALA A 442 -28.21 13.68 66.33
N LYS A 443 -27.86 14.87 65.81
CA LYS A 443 -27.38 15.08 64.43
C LYS A 443 -27.12 16.57 64.12
N SER A 444 -26.01 16.77 63.40
CA SER A 444 -25.65 17.79 62.39
C SER A 444 -26.68 18.87 62.00
N HIS A 445 -26.26 20.14 61.91
CA HIS A 445 -25.78 20.77 60.65
C HIS A 445 -25.52 22.31 60.79
N THR A 446 -24.36 22.72 60.25
CA THR A 446 -24.04 23.89 59.38
C THR A 446 -24.28 25.35 59.78
N LYS A 447 -23.18 26.14 59.75
CA LYS A 447 -22.81 27.24 58.81
C LYS A 447 -21.81 28.17 59.51
N ALA A 448 -20.93 28.96 58.89
CA ALA A 448 -20.21 29.07 57.61
C ALA A 448 -19.47 30.44 57.65
N VAL A 449 -18.50 30.67 56.73
CA VAL A 449 -17.91 31.98 56.30
C VAL A 449 -16.65 32.40 57.10
N GLU A 450 -15.45 32.73 56.57
CA GLU A 450 -14.87 33.00 55.22
C GLU A 450 -13.31 32.87 55.31
N ARG A 451 -12.60 32.15 54.41
CA ARG A 451 -11.95 32.50 53.12
C ARG A 451 -10.52 33.12 53.18
N ASP A 452 -9.57 32.36 52.60
CA ASP A 452 -8.67 32.75 51.48
C ASP A 452 -8.00 31.46 50.95
N LEU A 453 -8.42 30.85 49.84
CA LEU A 453 -8.18 31.12 48.40
C LEU A 453 -6.74 30.88 47.89
N THR A 454 -6.43 29.62 47.57
CA THR A 454 -5.68 29.25 46.35
C THR A 454 -6.36 28.04 45.71
N LYS A 455 -6.71 28.16 44.42
CA LYS A 455 -7.54 27.21 43.66
C LYS A 455 -6.64 26.19 42.93
N GLU A 456 -6.76 24.92 43.24
CA GLU A 456 -6.41 23.84 42.31
C GLU A 456 -7.62 23.54 41.41
N LYS A 457 -7.45 23.71 40.10
CA LYS A 457 -8.45 23.33 39.10
C LYS A 457 -8.26 21.85 38.77
N CYS A 458 -9.26 21.05 39.09
CA CYS A 458 -9.44 19.70 38.55
C CYS A 458 -9.77 19.83 37.04
N ILE A 459 -9.01 19.14 36.19
CA ILE A 459 -9.22 19.13 34.73
C ILE A 459 -10.14 17.96 34.39
N GLU A 460 -11.29 18.26 33.79
CA GLU A 460 -12.21 17.28 33.21
C GLU A 460 -11.53 16.55 32.03
N SER A 461 -11.55 15.22 32.07
CA SER A 461 -10.81 14.30 31.21
C SER A 461 -11.31 14.19 29.75
N ASN A 462 -12.12 15.13 29.25
CA ASN A 462 -12.72 15.03 27.91
C ASN A 462 -12.70 16.32 27.07
N LYS A 463 -11.71 17.21 27.25
CA LYS A 463 -11.50 18.35 26.32
C LYS A 463 -10.02 18.49 25.96
N PRO A 464 -9.65 18.74 24.68
CA PRO A 464 -8.25 18.93 24.29
C PRO A 464 -7.68 20.21 24.91
N LEU A 465 -6.48 20.09 25.52
CA LEU A 465 -5.79 21.17 26.23
C LEU A 465 -5.34 22.30 25.28
N THR A 466 -5.36 23.53 25.79
CA THR A 466 -4.89 24.69 25.03
C THR A 466 -3.37 24.90 25.11
N LEU A 467 -2.79 25.61 24.14
CA LEU A 467 -1.34 25.83 24.02
C LEU A 467 -0.70 26.54 25.24
N GLU A 468 -1.45 27.35 25.97
CA GLU A 468 -1.00 27.96 27.22
C GLU A 468 -0.94 26.96 28.37
N GLU A 469 -1.87 26.00 28.43
CA GLU A 469 -1.91 24.96 29.46
C GLU A 469 -0.78 23.93 29.28
N MET A 470 -0.39 23.63 28.03
CA MET A 470 0.78 22.77 27.75
C MET A 470 2.12 23.42 28.12
N ARG A 471 2.24 24.76 28.02
CA ARG A 471 3.45 25.47 28.44
C ARG A 471 3.63 25.53 29.94
N ALA A 472 2.54 25.59 30.71
CA ALA A 472 2.59 25.61 32.17
C ALA A 472 2.98 24.24 32.78
N LEU A 473 2.84 23.15 32.03
CA LEU A 473 3.23 21.79 32.45
C LEU A 473 4.70 21.44 32.14
N LEU A 474 5.38 22.23 31.31
CA LEU A 474 6.76 22.02 30.86
C LEU A 474 7.75 23.05 31.45
N GLY A 475 7.33 23.81 32.47
CA GLY A 475 8.13 24.80 33.18
C GLY A 475 8.77 24.26 34.44
#